data_AF-A0A034W7E4-F1
#
_entry.id   AF-A0A034W7E4-F1
#
_cell.length_a   1.000
_cell.length_b   1.000
_cell.length_c   1.000
_cell.angle_alpha   90.00
_cell.angle_beta   90.00
_cell.angle_gamma   90.00
#
_symmetry.space_group_name_H-M   'P 1'
#
loop_
_entity.id
_entity.type
_entity.pdbx_description
1 polymer ?
#
loop_
_entity_poly.entity_id
_entity_poly.type
_entity_poly.pdbx_seq_one_letter_code
_entity_poly.pdbx_strand_id
1 'polypeptide(L)'
;MRIKSQVENNFKLNKMIENDMLGHQTLETKMKRAEVLEGILVNNLSEQEIERLDRIQELKDAIKEEDKEEEKLIAYIKNRADAYVMLRFSLWNLSEILRHVDRPDKPSRIKYPNSYLRLPLLKFEMLTMRACPPEHYEENIDTIMHSVIRKVYKLMRAYKEEVPAATMERYIDSYQNEFLDSMEIEDAGDSNEVQEQEEEEDLLQESKPLQNVPNRKQIKAQSAKLVEELSKKED
;
A
#
# COMPACT_ATOMS: atom_id res chain seq x y z
N MET A 1 -81.90 -6.65 -80.02
CA MET A 1 -81.16 -6.40 -78.77
C MET A 1 -79.81 -7.13 -78.65
N ARG A 2 -79.62 -8.30 -79.29
CA ARG A 2 -78.41 -9.15 -79.15
C ARG A 2 -77.09 -8.50 -79.64
N ILE A 3 -77.13 -7.76 -80.75
CA ILE A 3 -75.93 -7.11 -81.33
C ILE A 3 -75.45 -5.94 -80.47
N LYS A 4 -76.37 -5.11 -79.94
CA LYS A 4 -76.00 -3.99 -79.04
C LYS A 4 -75.32 -4.49 -77.76
N SER A 5 -75.83 -5.56 -77.16
CA SER A 5 -75.22 -6.18 -75.98
C SER A 5 -73.83 -6.77 -76.26
N GLN A 6 -73.60 -7.38 -77.44
CA GLN A 6 -72.28 -7.87 -77.83
C GLN A 6 -71.26 -6.75 -78.06
N VAL A 7 -71.68 -5.62 -78.64
CA VAL A 7 -70.81 -4.45 -78.84
C VAL A 7 -70.42 -3.84 -77.49
N GLU A 8 -71.37 -3.72 -76.58
CA GLU A 8 -71.15 -3.18 -75.23
C GLU A 8 -70.24 -4.10 -74.39
N ASN A 9 -70.42 -5.42 -74.52
CA ASN A 9 -69.54 -6.39 -73.88
C ASN A 9 -68.11 -6.36 -74.47
N ASN A 10 -67.96 -6.24 -75.79
CA ASN A 10 -66.63 -6.09 -76.40
C ASN A 10 -65.94 -4.80 -75.96
N PHE A 11 -66.68 -3.70 -75.85
CA PHE A 11 -66.14 -2.44 -75.35
C PHE A 11 -65.63 -2.56 -73.90
N LYS A 12 -66.41 -3.21 -73.03
CA LYS A 12 -65.98 -3.51 -71.66
C LYS A 12 -64.75 -4.43 -71.63
N LEU A 13 -64.71 -5.45 -72.49
CA LEU A 13 -63.57 -6.36 -72.60
C LEU A 13 -62.30 -5.61 -73.03
N ASN A 14 -62.38 -4.78 -74.07
CA ASN A 14 -61.26 -3.99 -74.55
C ASN A 14 -60.74 -3.04 -73.46
N LYS A 15 -61.64 -2.39 -72.72
CA LYS A 15 -61.26 -1.52 -71.60
C LYS A 15 -60.58 -2.30 -70.46
N MET A 16 -61.00 -3.55 -70.23
CA MET A 16 -60.39 -4.42 -69.23
C MET A 16 -58.98 -4.85 -69.65
N ILE A 17 -58.80 -5.23 -70.92
CA ILE A 17 -57.50 -5.58 -71.51
C ILE A 17 -56.53 -4.38 -71.45
N GLU A 18 -57.02 -3.17 -71.77
CA GLU A 18 -56.21 -1.96 -71.72
C GLU A 18 -55.75 -1.65 -70.29
N ASN A 19 -56.64 -1.83 -69.30
CA ASN A 19 -56.31 -1.64 -67.89
C ASN A 19 -55.31 -2.70 -67.39
N ASP A 20 -55.45 -3.95 -67.82
CA ASP A 20 -54.51 -5.03 -67.48
C ASP A 20 -53.13 -4.77 -68.10
N MET A 21 -53.06 -4.25 -69.34
CA MET A 21 -51.79 -3.83 -69.95
C MET A 21 -51.12 -2.69 -69.16
N LEU A 22 -51.88 -1.67 -68.76
CA LEU A 22 -51.37 -0.59 -67.90
C LEU A 22 -50.88 -1.12 -66.56
N GLY A 23 -51.60 -2.08 -65.97
CA GLY A 23 -51.19 -2.78 -64.75
C GLY A 23 -49.86 -3.50 -64.91
N HIS A 24 -49.71 -4.27 -65.99
CA HIS A 24 -48.47 -4.98 -66.31
C HIS A 24 -47.28 -4.04 -66.52
N GLN A 25 -47.45 -2.97 -67.31
CA GLN A 25 -46.39 -1.97 -67.52
C GLN A 25 -45.96 -1.28 -66.22
N THR A 26 -46.93 -1.02 -65.33
CA THR A 26 -46.65 -0.44 -64.01
C THR A 26 -45.90 -1.43 -63.10
N LEU A 27 -46.26 -2.71 -63.14
CA LEU A 27 -45.53 -3.74 -62.40
C LEU A 27 -44.10 -3.88 -62.90
N GLU A 28 -43.90 -3.93 -64.22
CA GLU A 28 -42.60 -4.07 -64.84
C GLU A 28 -41.67 -2.88 -64.51
N THR A 29 -42.21 -1.66 -64.52
CA THR A 29 -41.45 -0.46 -64.11
C THR A 29 -41.13 -0.45 -62.62
N LYS A 30 -42.03 -0.93 -61.75
CA LYS A 30 -41.73 -1.10 -60.32
C LYS A 30 -40.64 -2.13 -60.07
N MET A 31 -40.68 -3.25 -60.80
CA MET A 31 -39.68 -4.31 -60.69
C MET A 31 -38.28 -3.82 -61.10
N LYS A 32 -38.17 -3.13 -62.25
CA LYS A 32 -36.90 -2.51 -62.69
C LYS A 32 -36.37 -1.50 -61.68
N ARG A 33 -37.24 -0.70 -61.04
CA ARG A 33 -36.80 0.24 -59.98
C ARG A 33 -36.33 -0.49 -58.73
N ALA A 34 -37.00 -1.57 -58.34
CA ALA A 34 -36.60 -2.38 -57.19
C ALA A 34 -35.23 -3.04 -57.44
N GLU A 35 -34.99 -3.60 -58.62
CA GLU A 35 -33.69 -4.17 -59.01
C GLU A 35 -32.56 -3.12 -58.97
N VAL A 36 -32.84 -1.89 -59.44
CA VAL A 36 -31.88 -0.78 -59.34
C VAL A 36 -31.63 -0.41 -57.88
N LEU A 37 -32.68 -0.34 -57.05
CA LEU A 37 -32.55 -0.03 -55.62
C LEU A 37 -31.78 -1.12 -54.86
N GLU A 38 -32.05 -2.38 -55.18
CA GLU A 38 -31.37 -3.55 -54.64
C GLU A 38 -29.88 -3.52 -55.03
N GLY A 39 -29.57 -3.23 -56.30
CA GLY A 39 -28.19 -3.04 -56.75
C GLY A 39 -27.46 -1.90 -56.03
N ILE A 40 -28.15 -0.79 -55.73
CA ILE A 40 -27.60 0.33 -54.95
C ILE A 40 -27.41 -0.05 -53.47
N LEU A 41 -28.33 -0.82 -52.87
CA LEU A 41 -28.25 -1.26 -51.47
C LEU A 41 -27.16 -2.32 -51.26
N VAL A 42 -27.02 -3.27 -52.19
CA VAL A 42 -25.99 -4.32 -52.13
C VAL A 42 -24.60 -3.73 -52.39
N ASN A 43 -24.49 -2.74 -53.28
CA ASN A 43 -23.23 -2.04 -53.55
C ASN A 43 -23.01 -0.81 -52.65
N ASN A 44 -23.86 -0.57 -51.65
CA ASN A 44 -23.68 0.47 -50.63
C ASN A 44 -22.65 0.05 -49.56
N LEU A 45 -21.51 -0.50 -49.98
CA LEU A 45 -20.24 -0.02 -49.47
C LEU A 45 -20.02 1.36 -50.11
N SER A 46 -20.78 2.36 -49.65
CA SER A 46 -20.50 3.72 -50.05
C SER A 46 -19.06 4.03 -49.66
N GLU A 47 -18.35 4.79 -50.47
CA GLU A 47 -16.99 5.27 -50.18
C GLU A 47 -16.90 5.84 -48.75
N GLN A 48 -17.99 6.47 -48.30
CA GLN A 48 -18.18 6.96 -46.93
C GLN A 48 -18.19 5.87 -45.84
N GLU A 49 -18.77 4.70 -46.08
CA GLU A 49 -18.75 3.61 -45.10
C GLU A 49 -17.37 2.94 -45.04
N ILE A 50 -16.65 2.88 -46.17
CA ILE A 50 -15.25 2.44 -46.21
C ILE A 50 -14.37 3.42 -45.42
N GLU A 51 -14.47 4.72 -45.71
CA GLU A 51 -13.75 5.77 -44.97
C GLU A 51 -14.06 5.75 -43.47
N ARG A 52 -15.33 5.48 -43.11
CA ARG A 52 -15.75 5.35 -41.71
C ARG A 52 -15.06 4.17 -41.03
N LEU A 53 -15.03 3.01 -41.68
CA LEU A 53 -14.39 1.80 -41.15
C LEU A 53 -12.88 1.98 -41.01
N ASP A 54 -12.23 2.57 -42.00
CA ASP A 54 -10.80 2.90 -41.96
C ASP A 54 -10.50 3.84 -40.80
N ARG A 55 -11.31 4.89 -40.63
CA ARG A 55 -11.16 5.82 -39.51
C ARG A 55 -11.38 5.17 -38.14
N ILE A 56 -12.34 4.24 -38.04
CA ILE A 56 -12.53 3.45 -36.81
C ILE A 56 -11.28 2.61 -36.53
N GLN A 57 -10.66 2.04 -37.55
CA GLN A 57 -9.45 1.24 -37.40
C GLN A 57 -8.26 2.10 -36.98
N GLU A 58 -8.04 3.25 -37.62
CA GLU A 58 -7.02 4.22 -37.23
C GLU A 58 -7.17 4.66 -35.77
N LEU A 59 -8.40 4.98 -35.34
CA LEU A 59 -8.69 5.37 -33.96
C LEU A 59 -8.40 4.24 -32.97
N LYS A 60 -8.74 2.99 -33.32
CA LYS A 60 -8.43 1.82 -32.47
C LYS A 60 -6.94 1.62 -32.32
N ASP A 61 -6.18 1.80 -33.39
CA ASP A 61 -4.73 1.63 -33.35
C ASP A 61 -4.03 2.79 -32.63
N ALA A 62 -4.57 4.01 -32.73
CA ALA A 62 -4.14 5.15 -31.92
C ALA A 62 -4.37 4.92 -30.41
N ILE A 63 -5.57 4.45 -30.02
CA ILE A 63 -5.89 4.12 -28.62
C ILE A 63 -4.93 3.06 -28.09
N LYS A 64 -4.67 1.99 -28.84
CA LYS A 64 -3.72 0.95 -28.42
C LYS A 64 -2.30 1.46 -28.23
N GLU A 65 -1.88 2.46 -29.01
CA GLU A 65 -0.55 3.03 -28.84
C GLU A 65 -0.50 3.93 -27.60
N GLU A 66 -1.55 4.71 -27.35
CA GLU A 66 -1.73 5.49 -26.12
C GLU A 66 -1.74 4.58 -24.88
N ASP A 67 -2.49 3.47 -24.90
CA ASP A 67 -2.52 2.48 -23.82
C ASP A 67 -1.11 1.94 -23.50
N LYS A 68 -0.29 1.65 -24.52
CA LYS A 68 1.09 1.20 -24.32
C LYS A 68 1.97 2.29 -23.72
N GLU A 69 1.77 3.55 -24.11
CA GLU A 69 2.49 4.68 -23.52
C GLU A 69 2.09 4.90 -22.06
N GLU A 70 0.81 4.79 -21.73
CA GLU A 70 0.31 4.83 -20.37
C GLU A 70 0.92 3.71 -19.52
N GLU A 71 0.93 2.47 -20.02
CA GLU A 71 1.57 1.34 -19.32
C GLU A 71 3.06 1.61 -19.02
N LYS A 72 3.80 2.14 -20.00
CA LYS A 72 5.20 2.54 -19.82
C LYS A 72 5.34 3.62 -18.75
N LEU A 73 4.45 4.61 -18.76
CA LEU A 73 4.47 5.71 -17.80
C LEU A 73 4.14 5.23 -16.38
N ILE A 74 3.14 4.36 -16.23
CA ILE A 74 2.81 3.72 -14.95
C ILE A 74 3.98 2.90 -14.44
N ALA A 75 4.63 2.11 -15.29
CA ALA A 75 5.82 1.34 -14.92
C ALA A 75 6.97 2.26 -14.48
N TYR A 76 7.19 3.37 -15.18
CA TYR A 76 8.18 4.37 -14.82
C TYR A 76 7.89 4.99 -13.44
N ILE A 77 6.64 5.35 -13.15
CA ILE A 77 6.23 5.88 -11.84
C ILE A 77 6.45 4.85 -10.73
N LYS A 78 6.06 3.59 -10.96
CA LYS A 78 6.27 2.50 -9.99
C LYS A 78 7.75 2.29 -9.69
N ASN A 79 8.58 2.15 -10.72
CA ASN A 79 10.03 1.99 -10.56
C ASN A 79 10.66 3.17 -9.79
N ARG A 80 10.19 4.40 -10.05
CA ARG A 80 10.66 5.59 -9.32
C ARG A 80 10.22 5.58 -7.86
N ALA A 81 8.99 5.14 -7.58
CA ALA A 81 8.50 5.00 -6.21
C ALA A 81 9.29 3.93 -5.45
N ASP A 82 9.57 2.79 -6.08
CA ASP A 82 10.38 1.72 -5.50
C ASP A 82 11.81 2.21 -5.20
N ALA A 83 12.43 2.95 -6.12
CA ALA A 83 13.73 3.56 -5.90
C ALA A 83 13.72 4.55 -4.72
N TYR A 84 12.65 5.33 -4.56
CA TYR A 84 12.48 6.24 -3.42
C TYR A 84 12.41 5.50 -2.09
N VAL A 85 11.65 4.40 -2.03
CA VAL A 85 11.55 3.56 -0.82
C VAL A 85 12.91 2.92 -0.49
N MET A 86 13.61 2.38 -1.50
CA MET A 86 14.95 1.81 -1.31
C MET A 86 15.96 2.83 -0.82
N LEU A 87 15.91 4.06 -1.35
CA LEU A 87 16.78 5.15 -0.91
C LEU A 87 16.46 5.58 0.53
N ARG A 88 15.18 5.71 0.89
CA ARG A 88 14.76 5.99 2.27
C ARG A 88 15.25 4.91 3.24
N PHE A 89 15.06 3.64 2.89
CA PHE A 89 15.47 2.52 3.74
C PHE A 89 17.00 2.45 3.91
N SER A 90 17.75 2.62 2.82
CA SER A 90 19.22 2.59 2.87
C SER A 90 19.81 3.76 3.68
N LEU A 91 19.26 4.97 3.54
CA LEU A 91 19.64 6.12 4.36
C LEU A 91 19.30 5.93 5.83
N TRP A 92 18.12 5.37 6.12
CA TRP A 92 17.75 5.06 7.51
C TRP A 92 18.69 4.01 8.10
N ASN A 93 18.99 2.95 7.36
CA ASN A 93 19.97 1.93 7.78
C ASN A 93 21.35 2.54 8.05
N LEU A 94 21.82 3.47 7.22
CA LEU A 94 23.06 4.20 7.48
C LEU A 94 22.99 5.07 8.74
N SER A 95 21.88 5.75 8.99
CA SER A 95 21.68 6.52 10.21
C SER A 95 21.74 5.63 11.46
N GLU A 96 21.21 4.42 11.34
CA GLU A 96 21.18 3.41 12.40
C GLU A 96 22.54 2.77 12.67
N ILE A 97 23.31 2.45 11.63
CA ILE A 97 24.71 2.02 11.82
C ILE A 97 25.52 3.12 12.52
N LEU A 98 25.25 4.39 12.20
CA LEU A 98 25.89 5.56 12.80
C LEU A 98 25.14 6.05 14.06
N ARG A 99 24.32 5.22 14.70
CA ARG A 99 23.50 5.60 15.87
C ARG A 99 24.32 6.19 17.01
N HIS A 100 25.54 5.70 17.23
CA HIS A 100 26.41 6.16 18.31
C HIS A 100 27.27 7.38 17.94
N VAL A 101 27.28 7.77 16.67
CA VAL A 101 28.03 8.94 16.21
C VAL A 101 27.23 10.20 16.57
N ASP A 102 27.90 11.15 17.23
CA ASP A 102 27.34 12.46 17.61
C ASP A 102 26.30 12.46 18.75
N ARG A 103 26.29 11.42 19.59
CA ARG A 103 25.44 11.39 20.79
C ARG A 103 26.22 11.79 22.05
N PRO A 104 25.61 12.57 22.96
CA PRO A 104 26.21 12.85 24.25
C PRO A 104 26.18 11.59 25.12
N ASP A 105 27.29 11.30 25.81
CA ASP A 105 27.43 10.15 26.75
C ASP A 105 26.47 10.19 27.96
N LYS A 106 25.64 11.24 28.07
CA LYS A 106 24.76 11.41 29.23
C LYS A 106 23.44 10.68 28.99
N PRO A 107 23.05 9.72 29.86
CA PRO A 107 21.72 9.12 29.78
C PRO A 107 20.68 10.24 29.90
N SER A 108 19.73 10.25 28.97
CA SER A 108 18.59 11.17 29.04
C SER A 108 17.88 10.94 30.36
N ARG A 109 17.67 11.99 31.17
CA ARG A 109 16.97 11.88 32.46
C ARG A 109 15.59 11.28 32.22
N ILE A 110 15.38 10.06 32.69
CA ILE A 110 14.12 9.34 32.46
C ILE A 110 13.08 9.94 33.41
N LYS A 111 12.00 10.49 32.86
CA LYS A 111 10.85 10.91 33.66
C LYS A 111 10.04 9.68 34.04
N TYR A 112 10.30 9.14 35.23
CA TYR A 112 9.55 8.02 35.75
C TYR A 112 8.08 8.39 36.03
N PRO A 113 7.10 7.60 35.53
CA PRO A 113 5.68 7.80 35.80
C PRO A 113 5.32 7.72 37.30
N ASN A 114 6.10 6.98 38.08
CA ASN A 114 5.84 6.75 39.51
C ASN A 114 7.12 6.96 40.34
N SER A 115 6.98 7.43 41.58
CA SER A 115 8.07 7.66 42.53
C SER A 115 8.78 6.37 42.94
N TYR A 116 8.11 5.22 42.95
CA TYR A 116 8.73 3.92 43.24
C TYR A 116 9.78 3.50 42.19
N LEU A 117 9.61 3.91 40.93
CA LEU A 117 10.61 3.68 39.87
C LEU A 117 11.82 4.63 39.97
N ARG A 118 11.80 5.59 40.92
CA ARG A 118 12.95 6.44 41.25
C ARG A 118 13.80 5.86 42.38
N LEU A 119 13.44 4.70 42.93
CA LEU A 119 14.24 4.04 43.97
C LEU A 119 15.61 3.66 43.41
N PRO A 120 16.72 3.84 44.16
CA PRO A 120 18.08 3.69 43.65
C PRO A 120 18.36 2.37 42.91
N LEU A 121 17.74 1.27 43.35
CA LEU A 121 17.88 -0.08 42.77
C LEU A 121 16.95 -0.34 41.56
N LEU A 122 15.90 0.48 41.38
CA LEU A 122 14.96 0.41 40.25
C LEU A 122 15.15 1.54 39.23
N LYS A 123 16.17 2.38 39.42
CA LYS A 123 16.53 3.42 38.47
C LYS A 123 17.14 2.74 37.24
N PHE A 124 16.37 2.69 36.17
CA PHE A 124 16.84 2.31 34.85
C PHE A 124 17.94 3.24 34.29
N GLU A 125 18.19 4.38 34.95
CA GLU A 125 19.36 5.24 34.71
C GLU A 125 20.69 4.60 35.14
N MET A 126 20.65 3.57 36.01
CA MET A 126 21.81 2.79 36.44
C MET A 126 22.16 1.67 35.46
N LEU A 127 21.26 1.32 34.52
CA LEU A 127 21.62 0.52 33.35
C LEU A 127 22.45 1.41 32.42
N THR A 128 23.76 1.37 32.61
CA THR A 128 24.79 2.00 31.77
C THR A 128 24.95 1.29 30.43
N MET A 129 23.90 0.62 29.93
CA MET A 129 23.96 0.11 28.57
C MET A 129 24.09 1.32 27.63
N ARG A 130 25.22 1.39 26.91
CA ARG A 130 25.34 2.20 25.69
C ARG A 130 24.34 1.75 24.60
N ALA A 131 23.47 0.78 24.89
CA ALA A 131 22.32 0.41 24.08
C ALA A 131 21.30 1.56 24.11
N CYS A 132 21.36 2.40 23.10
CA CYS A 132 20.33 3.40 22.89
C CYS A 132 19.16 2.79 22.11
N PRO A 133 17.89 3.07 22.48
CA PRO A 133 16.74 2.64 21.71
C PRO A 133 16.85 3.07 20.23
N PRO A 134 16.27 2.28 19.31
CA PRO A 134 16.11 2.70 17.93
C PRO A 134 15.43 4.05 17.84
N GLU A 135 15.93 4.90 16.93
CA GLU A 135 15.22 6.14 16.64
C GLU A 135 13.90 5.79 15.93
N HIS A 136 12.91 6.66 16.09
CA HIS A 136 11.66 6.52 15.35
C HIS A 136 11.99 6.56 13.86
N TYR A 137 11.34 5.71 13.08
CA TYR A 137 11.54 5.66 11.63
C TYR A 137 11.12 7.00 11.02
N GLU A 138 12.11 7.85 10.70
CA GLU A 138 11.84 9.14 10.06
C GLU A 138 11.32 8.92 8.64
N GLU A 139 10.32 9.72 8.25
CA GLU A 139 9.71 9.60 6.92
C GLU A 139 10.34 10.48 5.86
N ASN A 140 10.96 11.58 6.30
CA ASN A 140 11.52 12.55 5.41
C ASN A 140 12.95 12.16 5.02
N ILE A 141 13.17 11.90 3.73
CA ILE A 141 14.49 11.54 3.20
C ILE A 141 15.51 12.65 3.44
N ASP A 142 15.12 13.92 3.32
CA ASP A 142 16.06 15.03 3.45
C ASP A 142 16.57 15.13 4.88
N THR A 143 15.73 14.91 5.89
CA THR A 143 16.17 14.97 7.31
C THR A 143 17.16 13.85 7.61
N ILE A 144 16.86 12.62 7.18
CA ILE A 144 17.75 11.48 7.32
C ILE A 144 19.06 11.73 6.58
N MET A 145 19.00 12.24 5.35
CA MET A 145 20.19 12.54 4.54
C MET A 145 21.09 13.58 5.22
N HIS A 146 20.55 14.69 5.72
CA HIS A 146 21.33 15.69 6.44
C HIS A 146 21.95 15.14 7.73
N SER A 147 21.21 14.28 8.46
CA SER A 147 21.71 13.60 9.67
C SER A 147 22.88 12.68 9.35
N VAL A 148 22.73 11.82 8.33
CA VAL A 148 23.77 10.91 7.86
C VAL A 148 25.01 11.68 7.40
N ILE A 149 24.85 12.73 6.58
CA ILE A 149 25.97 13.56 6.11
C ILE A 149 26.73 14.15 7.31
N ARG A 150 26.03 14.68 8.31
CA ARG A 150 26.66 15.26 9.51
C ARG A 150 27.43 14.19 10.30
N LYS A 151 26.82 13.02 10.53
CA LYS A 151 27.44 11.91 11.26
C LYS A 151 28.69 11.39 10.52
N VAL A 152 28.58 11.14 9.22
CA VAL A 152 29.71 10.71 8.37
C VAL A 152 30.82 11.76 8.37
N TYR A 153 30.48 13.05 8.25
CA TYR A 153 31.48 14.13 8.28
C TYR A 153 32.25 14.15 9.61
N LYS A 154 31.55 13.99 10.74
CA LYS A 154 32.18 13.91 12.07
C LYS A 154 33.09 12.69 12.18
N LEU A 155 32.63 11.54 11.71
CA LEU A 155 33.41 10.31 11.66
C LEU A 155 34.68 10.50 10.82
N MET A 156 34.54 10.95 9.57
CA MET A 156 35.67 11.19 8.67
C MET A 156 36.64 12.24 9.22
N ARG A 157 36.17 13.25 9.93
CA ARG A 157 37.03 14.23 10.60
C ARG A 157 37.84 13.60 11.72
N ALA A 158 37.25 12.70 12.52
CA ALA A 158 37.96 11.98 13.57
C ALA A 158 39.04 11.03 13.01
N TYR A 159 38.78 10.41 11.86
CA TYR A 159 39.73 9.50 11.20
C TYR A 159 40.77 10.19 10.29
N LYS A 160 40.70 11.51 10.10
CA LYS A 160 41.70 12.26 9.31
C LYS A 160 43.03 12.45 10.03
N GLU A 161 43.02 12.39 11.36
CA GLU A 161 44.24 12.28 12.15
C GLU A 161 44.63 10.80 12.12
N GLU A 162 45.77 10.45 11.52
CA GLU A 162 46.28 9.07 11.57
C GLU A 162 46.45 8.71 13.05
N VAL A 163 45.49 7.97 13.60
CA VAL A 163 45.58 7.46 14.96
C VAL A 163 46.67 6.38 14.93
N PRO A 164 47.81 6.58 15.64
CA PRO A 164 48.84 5.56 15.71
C PRO A 164 48.25 4.20 16.11
N ALA A 165 48.73 3.10 15.53
CA ALA A 165 48.23 1.75 15.84
C ALA A 165 48.23 1.45 17.35
N ALA A 166 49.26 1.91 18.07
CA ALA A 166 49.37 1.77 19.53
C ALA A 166 48.28 2.53 20.32
N THR A 167 47.77 3.65 19.80
CA THR A 167 46.64 4.35 20.41
C THR A 167 45.31 3.71 20.05
N MET A 168 45.19 3.09 18.87
CA MET A 168 44.00 2.33 18.50
C MET A 168 43.84 1.09 19.39
N GLU A 169 44.90 0.32 19.62
CA GLU A 169 44.88 -0.80 20.57
C GLU A 169 44.44 -0.36 21.96
N ARG A 170 44.97 0.77 22.46
CA ARG A 170 44.52 1.34 23.74
C ARG A 170 43.06 1.75 23.76
N TYR A 171 42.52 2.28 22.65
CA TYR A 171 41.09 2.62 22.57
C TYR A 171 40.21 1.37 22.52
N ILE A 172 40.66 0.31 21.82
CA ILE A 172 39.97 -0.98 21.79
C ILE A 172 39.97 -1.61 23.18
N ASP A 173 41.13 -1.68 23.84
CA ASP A 173 41.27 -2.22 25.18
C ASP A 173 40.45 -1.41 26.19
N SER A 174 40.49 -0.07 26.10
CA SER A 174 39.69 0.81 26.96
C SER A 174 38.20 0.60 26.75
N TYR A 175 37.73 0.46 25.50
CA TYR A 175 36.33 0.18 25.21
C TYR A 175 35.91 -1.22 25.69
N GLN A 176 36.75 -2.23 25.48
CA GLN A 176 36.49 -3.60 25.91
C GLN A 176 36.44 -3.69 27.43
N ASN A 177 37.39 -3.08 28.14
CA ASN A 177 37.40 -3.05 29.60
C ASN A 177 36.19 -2.28 30.14
N GLU A 178 35.86 -1.12 29.57
CA GLU A 178 34.69 -0.34 30.00
C GLU A 178 33.36 -1.07 29.69
N PHE A 179 33.31 -1.85 28.61
CA PHE A 179 32.18 -2.72 28.28
C PHE A 179 32.08 -3.92 29.24
N LEU A 180 33.20 -4.57 29.55
CA LEU A 180 33.24 -5.68 30.51
C LEU A 180 32.91 -5.20 31.92
N ASP A 181 33.43 -4.06 32.36
CA ASP A 181 33.06 -3.41 33.62
C ASP A 181 31.55 -3.11 33.67
N SER A 182 30.95 -2.74 32.53
CA SER A 182 29.49 -2.55 32.46
C SER A 182 28.69 -3.87 32.52
N MET A 183 29.29 -5.00 32.14
CA MET A 183 28.71 -6.35 32.26
C MET A 183 28.94 -6.98 33.63
N GLU A 184 30.08 -6.76 34.29
CA GLU A 184 30.35 -7.31 35.64
C GLU A 184 29.39 -6.73 36.70
N ILE A 185 28.83 -5.55 36.44
CA ILE A 185 27.73 -4.98 37.25
C ILE A 185 26.44 -5.83 37.17
N GLU A 186 26.23 -6.58 36.08
CA GLU A 186 25.09 -7.52 35.94
C GLU A 186 25.34 -8.85 36.67
N ASP A 187 26.59 -9.31 36.79
CA ASP A 187 26.94 -10.63 37.37
C ASP A 187 27.15 -10.60 38.90
N ALA A 188 27.41 -9.42 39.46
CA ALA A 188 27.57 -9.24 40.92
C ALA A 188 26.24 -9.38 41.71
N GLY A 189 25.10 -9.49 41.03
CA GLY A 189 23.77 -9.64 41.63
C GLY A 189 23.24 -11.08 41.71
N ASP A 190 23.79 -12.02 40.94
CA ASP A 190 23.23 -13.38 40.82
C ASP A 190 23.97 -14.42 41.69
N SER A 191 25.03 -14.01 42.39
CA SER A 191 25.94 -14.94 43.07
C SER A 191 25.81 -15.01 44.61
N ASN A 192 24.85 -14.32 45.25
CA ASN A 192 24.55 -14.53 46.67
C ASN A 192 23.11 -14.12 47.01
N GLU A 193 22.18 -15.08 46.95
CA GLU A 193 21.09 -15.28 47.95
C GLU A 193 20.16 -16.40 47.46
N VAL A 194 20.61 -17.65 47.61
CA VAL A 194 19.67 -18.75 47.88
C VAL A 194 19.26 -18.60 49.34
N GLN A 195 18.40 -17.61 49.63
CA GLN A 195 17.70 -17.54 50.90
C GLN A 195 16.32 -18.16 50.71
N GLU A 196 16.21 -19.32 51.36
CA GLU A 196 15.03 -20.01 51.84
C GLU A 196 13.68 -19.41 51.42
N GLN A 197 12.95 -20.19 50.62
CA GLN A 197 11.51 -20.08 50.47
C GLN A 197 10.84 -20.20 51.85
N GLU A 198 10.58 -19.06 52.49
CA GLU A 198 9.54 -18.96 53.51
C GLU A 198 8.28 -18.33 52.90
N GLU A 199 7.16 -18.92 53.30
CA GLU A 199 5.87 -18.83 52.68
C GLU A 199 5.24 -17.43 52.76
N GLU A 200 4.50 -17.13 51.70
CA GLU A 200 3.58 -16.02 51.49
C GLU A 200 2.83 -15.53 52.74
N GLU A 201 3.08 -14.27 53.17
CA GLU A 201 2.03 -13.38 53.68
C GLU A 201 2.15 -11.98 53.06
N ASP A 202 1.48 -11.86 51.91
CA ASP A 202 0.66 -10.72 51.45
C ASP A 202 0.96 -9.30 51.97
N LEU A 203 2.16 -8.79 51.68
CA LEU A 203 2.54 -7.38 51.91
C LEU A 203 2.12 -6.42 50.78
N LEU A 204 1.34 -6.86 49.79
CA LEU A 204 1.00 -6.09 48.58
C LEU A 204 -0.49 -5.73 48.44
N GLN A 205 -1.32 -6.01 49.43
CA GLN A 205 -2.76 -5.73 49.38
C GLN A 205 -3.15 -4.24 49.37
N GLU A 206 -2.24 -3.30 49.64
CA GLU A 206 -2.57 -1.85 49.67
C GLU A 206 -2.12 -1.05 48.44
N SER A 207 -1.77 -1.71 47.34
CA SER A 207 -1.60 -1.02 46.07
C SER A 207 -2.96 -0.64 45.48
N LYS A 208 -3.40 0.60 45.75
CA LYS A 208 -4.48 1.28 45.02
C LYS A 208 -4.30 1.00 43.51
N PRO A 209 -5.18 0.20 42.89
CA PRO A 209 -5.03 -0.14 41.49
C PRO A 209 -5.20 1.11 40.66
N LEU A 210 -4.31 1.31 39.69
CA LEU A 210 -4.56 2.16 38.53
C LEU A 210 -6.00 1.89 38.08
N GLN A 211 -6.82 2.93 38.13
CA GLN A 211 -8.30 2.89 38.10
C GLN A 211 -8.93 2.19 36.89
N ASN A 212 -8.12 1.71 35.93
CA ASN A 212 -8.56 1.09 34.67
C ASN A 212 -7.96 -0.29 34.37
N VAL A 213 -7.14 -0.90 35.25
CA VAL A 213 -6.63 -2.26 35.01
C VAL A 213 -7.26 -3.24 36.00
N PRO A 214 -8.16 -4.13 35.56
CA PRO A 214 -8.81 -5.08 36.45
C PRO A 214 -7.79 -6.07 37.03
N ASN A 215 -7.86 -6.31 38.34
CA ASN A 215 -7.04 -7.33 39.01
C ASN A 215 -7.46 -8.75 38.56
N ARG A 216 -6.59 -9.75 38.66
CA ARG A 216 -6.83 -11.16 38.28
C ARG A 216 -8.17 -11.71 38.77
N LYS A 217 -8.57 -11.40 40.02
CA LYS A 217 -9.87 -11.80 40.57
C LYS A 217 -11.05 -11.15 39.83
N GLN A 218 -10.92 -9.89 39.44
CA GLN A 218 -11.92 -9.13 38.67
C GLN A 218 -11.99 -9.61 37.22
N ILE A 219 -10.85 -9.88 36.58
CA ILE A 219 -10.80 -10.48 35.23
C ILE A 219 -11.52 -11.82 35.25
N LYS A 220 -11.22 -12.68 36.22
CA LYS A 220 -11.86 -14.01 36.33
C LYS A 220 -13.37 -13.91 36.53
N ALA A 221 -13.83 -12.95 37.36
CA ALA A 221 -15.26 -12.71 37.56
C ALA A 221 -15.95 -12.14 36.30
N GLN A 222 -15.31 -11.21 35.60
CA GLN A 222 -15.83 -10.65 34.35
C GLN A 222 -15.89 -11.69 33.23
N SER A 223 -14.84 -12.51 33.08
CA SER A 223 -14.81 -13.60 32.12
C SER A 223 -15.89 -14.65 32.41
N ALA A 224 -16.08 -15.05 33.67
CA ALA A 224 -17.13 -15.99 34.05
C ALA A 224 -18.54 -15.43 33.74
N LYS A 225 -18.77 -14.15 34.06
CA LYS A 225 -20.04 -13.48 33.76
C LYS A 225 -20.33 -13.40 32.26
N LEU A 226 -19.31 -13.14 31.44
CA LEU A 226 -19.45 -13.06 29.98
C LEU A 226 -19.78 -14.43 29.37
N VAL A 227 -19.18 -15.50 29.89
CA VAL A 227 -19.51 -16.89 29.49
C VAL A 227 -20.95 -17.25 29.86
N GLU A 228 -21.41 -16.89 31.07
CA GLU A 228 -22.81 -17.12 31.46
C GLU A 228 -23.81 -16.33 30.60
N GLU A 229 -23.52 -15.07 30.28
CA GLU A 229 -24.39 -14.25 29.41
C GLU A 229 -24.47 -14.76 27.97
N LEU A 230 -23.38 -15.35 27.44
CA LEU A 230 -23.41 -16.01 26.14
C LEU A 230 -24.18 -17.33 26.19
N SER A 231 -24.01 -18.13 27.24
CA SER A 231 -24.74 -19.40 27.39
C SER A 231 -26.26 -19.20 27.48
N LYS A 232 -26.73 -18.09 28.07
CA LYS A 232 -28.16 -17.77 28.18
C LYS A 232 -28.78 -17.20 26.90
N LYS A 233 -27.99 -16.92 25.87
CA LYS A 233 -28.48 -16.44 24.56
C LYS A 233 -28.59 -17.55 23.51
N GLU A 234 -28.03 -18.74 23.79
CA GLU A 234 -28.09 -19.91 22.92
C GLU A 234 -29.25 -20.87 23.25
N ASP A 235 -30.03 -20.57 24.31
CA ASP A 235 -31.33 -21.18 24.66
C ASP A 235 -32.48 -20.21 24.34
#